data_AF-A0A3A4U772-F1
#
_entry.id   AF-A0A3A4U772-F1
#
_cell.length_a   1.000
_cell.length_b   1.000
_cell.length_c   1.000
_cell.angle_alpha   90.00
_cell.angle_beta   90.00
_cell.angle_gamma   90.00
#
_symmetry.space_group_name_H-M   'P 1'
#
loop_
_entity.id
_entity.type
_entity.pdbx_description
1 polymer ?
#
loop_
_entity_poly.entity_id
_entity_poly.type
_entity_poly.pdbx_seq_one_letter_code
_entity_poly.pdbx_strand_id
1 'polypeptide(L)'
;MTPSLRRIRPVTDRGSPGHRRSGAARRQEGRGATGSRTGRGVYLGRAGEDAAVKHLEGLGFRVVERNYRNRLGEIDAIAVEGETLCFVEVKARRVGAYGSGLDAVESKKRGRVRRAAAAYLARFGPSPPACRFDVVEVWLDSKGRPERVRLLRNAF
;
A
#
# COMPACT_ATOMS: atom_id res chain seq x y z
N MET A 1 -30.18 0.29 -1.61
CA MET A 1 -29.64 0.62 -0.27
C MET A 1 -28.13 0.52 -0.33
N THR A 2 -27.41 1.63 -0.29
CA THR A 2 -25.93 1.67 -0.26
C THR A 2 -25.44 1.16 1.10
N PRO A 3 -24.50 0.21 1.16
CA PRO A 3 -23.93 -0.22 2.43
C PRO A 3 -23.17 0.97 3.05
N SER A 4 -23.62 1.41 4.23
CA SER A 4 -23.01 2.54 4.93
C SER A 4 -21.56 2.22 5.33
N LEU A 5 -20.62 2.98 4.79
CA LEU A 5 -19.18 2.88 5.08
C LEU A 5 -18.82 3.16 6.55
N ARG A 6 -19.78 3.66 7.35
CA ARG A 6 -19.68 3.82 8.81
C ARG A 6 -19.43 2.49 9.54
N ARG A 7 -19.65 1.34 8.89
CA ARG A 7 -19.44 0.01 9.47
C ARG A 7 -18.23 -0.76 8.90
N ILE A 8 -17.31 -0.10 8.20
CA ILE A 8 -15.97 -0.70 7.99
C ILE A 8 -15.27 -0.71 9.35
N ARG A 9 -15.53 -1.77 10.13
CA ARG A 9 -14.69 -2.17 11.26
C ARG A 9 -13.41 -2.76 10.67
N PRO A 10 -12.22 -2.46 11.22
CA PRO A 10 -11.04 -3.24 10.90
C PRO A 10 -11.40 -4.71 11.13
N VAL A 11 -11.30 -5.54 10.11
CA VAL A 11 -11.45 -6.98 10.31
C VAL A 11 -10.20 -7.43 11.05
N THR A 12 -10.28 -7.42 12.37
CA THR A 12 -9.41 -8.23 13.21
C THR A 12 -9.84 -9.68 12.99
N ASP A 13 -8.96 -10.41 12.29
CA ASP A 13 -8.84 -11.87 12.19
C ASP A 13 -10.11 -12.71 12.40
N ARG A 14 -10.60 -13.35 11.32
CA ARG A 14 -11.07 -14.74 11.36
C ARG A 14 -10.86 -15.41 10.00
N GLY A 15 -9.83 -16.25 9.91
CA GLY A 15 -9.82 -17.41 9.01
C GLY A 15 -8.96 -17.31 7.75
N SER A 16 -7.64 -17.19 7.91
CA SER A 16 -6.71 -17.72 6.88
C SER A 16 -6.48 -19.21 7.17
N PRO A 17 -6.80 -20.16 6.25
CA PRO A 17 -6.38 -21.55 6.43
C PRO A 17 -4.87 -21.60 6.34
N GLY A 18 -4.25 -22.16 7.38
CA GLY A 18 -2.83 -22.00 7.67
C GLY A 18 -1.89 -22.57 6.62
N HIS A 19 -0.64 -22.10 6.66
CA HIS A 19 0.53 -22.85 6.21
C HIS A 19 1.65 -22.62 7.23
N ARG A 20 1.79 -23.58 8.15
CA ARG A 20 2.97 -23.70 9.01
C ARG A 20 4.16 -24.11 8.15
N ARG A 21 5.33 -23.62 8.53
CA ARG A 21 6.63 -24.02 7.99
C ARG A 21 6.99 -25.44 8.43
N SER A 22 7.61 -26.23 7.55
CA SER A 22 8.72 -27.15 7.86
C SER A 22 9.23 -27.88 6.62
N GLY A 23 10.55 -28.07 6.51
CA GLY A 23 11.17 -29.19 5.78
C GLY A 23 11.92 -28.84 4.50
N ALA A 24 13.15 -29.34 4.38
CA ALA A 24 14.19 -28.94 3.43
C ALA A 24 14.35 -29.90 2.22
N ALA A 25 14.95 -29.40 1.12
CA ALA A 25 16.16 -29.94 0.44
C ALA A 25 16.20 -29.72 -1.11
N ARG A 26 17.29 -29.08 -1.58
CA ARG A 26 18.05 -29.20 -2.87
C ARG A 26 17.25 -29.06 -4.20
N ARG A 27 17.68 -28.39 -5.28
CA ARG A 27 18.98 -28.05 -5.91
C ARG A 27 18.76 -26.89 -6.94
N GLN A 28 19.84 -26.15 -7.25
CA GLN A 28 20.30 -25.46 -8.50
C GLN A 28 19.26 -24.88 -9.50
N GLU A 29 19.45 -23.80 -10.24
CA GLU A 29 20.40 -22.70 -10.49
C GLU A 29 19.64 -21.78 -11.48
N GLY A 30 19.81 -20.46 -11.48
CA GLY A 30 19.22 -19.64 -12.55
C GLY A 30 19.06 -18.14 -12.26
N ARG A 31 19.87 -17.34 -12.94
CA ARG A 31 20.12 -15.91 -12.74
C ARG A 31 18.88 -15.02 -12.93
N GLY A 32 18.70 -14.06 -12.01
CA GLY A 32 17.79 -12.92 -12.14
C GLY A 32 17.92 -12.01 -10.93
N ALA A 33 18.67 -10.91 -11.08
CA ALA A 33 19.00 -9.96 -10.02
C ALA A 33 17.74 -9.47 -9.29
N THR A 34 17.49 -10.05 -8.12
CA THR A 34 16.43 -9.66 -7.21
C THR A 34 16.98 -8.50 -6.39
N GLY A 35 16.43 -7.30 -6.57
CA GLY A 35 16.81 -6.10 -5.83
C GLY A 35 16.85 -6.38 -4.33
N SER A 36 18.05 -6.40 -3.76
CA SER A 36 18.28 -6.76 -2.37
C SER A 36 17.70 -5.69 -1.46
N ARG A 37 16.78 -6.09 -0.59
CA ARG A 37 16.34 -5.32 0.58
C ARG A 37 17.52 -5.24 1.56
N THR A 38 18.47 -4.34 1.29
CA THR A 38 19.48 -3.96 2.28
C THR A 38 18.81 -3.11 3.37
N GLY A 39 19.16 -3.35 4.63
CA GLY A 39 18.49 -2.84 5.85
C GLY A 39 18.33 -1.32 6.01
N ARG A 40 18.73 -0.52 5.01
CA ARG A 40 18.45 0.92 4.92
C ARG A 40 17.06 1.25 4.34
N GLY A 41 16.41 0.31 3.64
CA GLY A 41 15.09 0.53 3.01
C GLY A 41 13.87 0.37 3.94
N VAL A 42 14.00 -0.37 5.05
CA VAL A 42 12.86 -0.67 5.95
C VAL A 42 12.46 0.53 6.80
N TYR A 43 13.45 1.32 7.26
CA TYR A 43 13.20 2.55 8.02
C TYR A 43 12.56 3.65 7.16
N LEU A 44 13.00 3.78 5.90
CA LEU A 44 12.38 4.65 4.89
C LEU A 44 10.93 4.24 4.60
N GLY A 45 10.66 2.92 4.51
CA GLY A 45 9.31 2.38 4.36
C GLY A 45 8.41 2.75 5.54
N ARG A 46 8.80 2.38 6.77
CA ARG A 46 7.96 2.61 7.96
C ARG A 46 7.74 4.09 8.27
N ALA A 47 8.79 4.91 8.26
CA ALA A 47 8.66 6.35 8.51
C ALA A 47 7.82 7.05 7.43
N GLY A 48 7.97 6.62 6.18
CA GLY A 48 7.14 7.07 5.06
C GLY A 48 5.67 6.71 5.24
N GLU A 49 5.38 5.43 5.56
CA GLU A 49 4.02 4.97 5.82
C GLU A 49 3.37 5.71 7.00
N ASP A 50 4.10 5.88 8.11
CA ASP A 50 3.59 6.59 9.29
C ASP A 50 3.31 8.07 8.98
N ALA A 51 4.18 8.74 8.23
CA ALA A 51 3.96 10.12 7.80
C ALA A 51 2.77 10.23 6.83
N ALA A 52 2.61 9.27 5.92
CA ALA A 52 1.50 9.24 4.98
C ALA A 52 0.16 9.06 5.69
N VAL A 53 0.07 8.11 6.63
CA VAL A 53 -1.14 7.87 7.43
C VAL A 53 -1.52 9.12 8.22
N LYS A 54 -0.58 9.73 8.94
CA LYS A 54 -0.83 10.97 9.69
C LYS A 54 -1.31 12.10 8.79
N HIS A 55 -0.75 12.23 7.59
CA HIS A 55 -1.16 13.25 6.64
C HIS A 55 -2.58 13.01 6.13
N LEU A 56 -2.94 11.76 5.79
CA LEU A 56 -4.30 11.40 5.39
C LEU A 56 -5.31 11.68 6.52
N GLU A 57 -5.00 11.27 7.75
CA GLU A 57 -5.83 11.54 8.92
C GLU A 57 -6.03 13.05 9.15
N GLY A 58 -4.96 13.84 9.02
CA GLY A 58 -5.02 15.30 9.09
C GLY A 58 -5.88 15.95 7.99
N LEU A 59 -6.08 15.27 6.86
CA LEU A 59 -6.97 15.69 5.78
C LEU A 59 -8.41 15.17 5.95
N GLY A 60 -8.74 14.52 7.07
CA GLY A 60 -10.08 13.99 7.36
C GLY A 60 -10.34 12.59 6.81
N PHE A 61 -9.32 11.90 6.31
CA PHE A 61 -9.46 10.50 5.91
C PHE A 61 -9.48 9.61 7.15
N ARG A 62 -10.25 8.53 7.08
CA ARG A 62 -10.17 7.45 8.08
C ARG A 62 -9.41 6.28 7.50
N VAL A 63 -8.19 6.05 7.99
CA VAL A 63 -7.42 4.86 7.60
C VAL A 63 -8.06 3.62 8.23
N VAL A 64 -8.43 2.65 7.39
CA VAL A 64 -9.12 1.42 7.81
C VAL A 64 -8.22 0.19 7.78
N GLU A 65 -7.16 0.21 6.97
CA GLU A 65 -6.19 -0.88 6.89
C GLU A 65 -4.82 -0.34 6.43
N ARG A 66 -3.74 -0.93 6.93
CA ARG A 66 -2.35 -0.62 6.54
C ARG A 66 -1.66 -1.90 6.11
N ASN A 67 -0.73 -1.82 5.15
CA ASN A 67 0.07 -2.95 4.69
C ASN A 67 -0.78 -4.16 4.26
N TYR A 68 -1.89 -3.92 3.55
CA TYR A 68 -2.75 -4.98 3.05
C TYR A 68 -1.99 -5.81 2.01
N ARG A 69 -1.99 -7.13 2.18
CA ARG A 69 -1.30 -8.07 1.28
C ARG A 69 -2.18 -9.24 0.94
N ASN A 70 -2.13 -9.65 -0.32
CA ASN A 70 -2.69 -10.91 -0.78
C ASN A 70 -1.79 -11.52 -1.87
N ARG A 71 -2.18 -12.67 -2.43
CA ARG A 71 -1.43 -13.34 -3.49
C ARG A 71 -1.27 -12.52 -4.79
N LEU A 72 -2.08 -11.47 -4.99
CA LEU A 72 -2.15 -10.68 -6.22
C LEU A 72 -1.31 -9.40 -6.14
N GLY A 73 -1.03 -8.91 -4.93
CA GLY A 73 -0.30 -7.67 -4.71
C GLY A 73 -0.38 -7.17 -3.26
N GLU A 74 0.05 -5.93 -3.08
CA GLU A 74 0.04 -5.21 -1.81
C GLU A 74 -0.52 -3.81 -2.00
N ILE A 75 -1.04 -3.23 -0.91
CA ILE A 75 -1.55 -1.87 -0.82
C ILE A 75 -1.07 -1.29 0.52
N ASP A 76 -0.36 -0.17 0.48
CA ASP A 76 0.29 0.39 1.67
C ASP A 76 -0.73 0.92 2.69
N ALA A 77 -1.78 1.61 2.21
CA ALA A 77 -2.89 2.03 3.05
C ALA A 77 -4.24 1.96 2.32
N ILE A 78 -5.28 1.63 3.07
CA ILE A 78 -6.66 1.70 2.62
C ILE A 78 -7.37 2.67 3.56
N ALA A 79 -7.98 3.71 2.98
CA ALA A 79 -8.62 4.78 3.74
C ALA A 79 -10.01 5.09 3.20
N VAL A 80 -10.82 5.77 3.99
CA VAL A 80 -12.15 6.25 3.60
C VAL A 80 -12.14 7.76 3.62
N GLU A 81 -12.58 8.37 2.53
CA GLU A 81 -12.91 9.79 2.45
C GLU A 81 -14.37 9.93 2.01
N GLY A 82 -15.22 10.46 2.90
CA GLY A 82 -16.66 10.49 2.67
C GLY A 82 -17.20 9.08 2.38
N GLU A 83 -17.70 8.88 1.16
CA GLU A 83 -18.20 7.58 0.68
C GLU A 83 -17.24 6.83 -0.27
N THR A 84 -15.98 7.28 -0.38
CA THR A 84 -15.00 6.70 -1.29
C THR A 84 -13.97 5.87 -0.53
N LEU A 85 -13.76 4.63 -0.96
CA LEU A 85 -12.66 3.78 -0.52
C LEU A 85 -11.40 4.11 -1.34
N CYS A 86 -10.38 4.64 -0.66
CA CYS A 86 -9.15 5.09 -1.27
C CYS A 86 -8.06 4.02 -1.06
N PHE A 87 -7.55 3.48 -2.16
CA PHE A 87 -6.40 2.58 -2.14
C PHE A 87 -5.14 3.41 -2.37
N VAL A 88 -4.27 3.48 -1.36
CA VAL A 88 -3.18 4.44 -1.31
C VAL A 88 -1.84 3.72 -1.38
N GLU A 89 -1.03 4.15 -2.34
CA GLU A 89 0.38 3.78 -2.46
C GLU A 89 1.27 4.86 -1.82
N VAL A 90 2.27 4.47 -1.04
CA VAL A 90 3.20 5.39 -0.38
C VAL A 90 4.55 5.38 -1.09
N LYS A 91 4.99 6.56 -1.54
CA LYS A 91 6.29 6.75 -2.18
C LYS A 91 7.18 7.61 -1.32
N ALA A 92 7.91 6.96 -0.42
CA ALA A 92 8.94 7.59 0.39
C ALA A 92 10.26 7.74 -0.39
N ARG A 93 10.84 8.94 -0.34
CA ARG A 93 12.17 9.22 -0.89
C ARG A 93 12.97 10.13 0.03
N ARG A 94 14.29 10.02 -0.03
CA ARG A 94 15.16 11.01 0.62
C ARG A 94 15.15 12.30 -0.18
N VAL A 95 15.24 13.41 0.51
CA VAL A 95 15.49 14.72 -0.11
C VAL A 95 16.79 14.63 -0.92
N GLY A 96 16.77 15.12 -2.17
CA GLY A 96 17.90 15.06 -3.10
C GLY A 96 18.04 13.76 -3.91
N ALA A 97 17.22 12.73 -3.67
CA ALA A 97 17.22 11.53 -4.51
C ALA A 97 16.41 11.75 -5.80
N TYR A 98 17.08 11.75 -6.96
CA TYR A 98 16.45 11.75 -8.29
C TYR A 98 16.68 10.40 -9.00
N GLY A 99 15.68 9.94 -9.76
CA GLY A 99 15.78 8.72 -10.55
C GLY A 99 14.70 8.63 -11.62
N SER A 100 15.14 8.59 -12.88
CA SER A 100 14.35 8.47 -14.10
C SER A 100 14.53 7.07 -14.69
N GLY A 101 13.58 6.17 -14.48
CA GLY A 101 13.63 4.80 -15.01
C GLY A 101 12.45 3.93 -14.59
N LEU A 102 11.28 4.53 -14.37
CA LEU A 102 10.22 3.94 -13.57
C LEU A 102 8.98 3.50 -14.35
N ASP A 103 8.76 3.91 -15.60
CA ASP A 103 7.43 3.82 -16.23
C ASP A 103 6.89 2.39 -16.41
N ALA A 104 7.73 1.45 -16.86
CA ALA A 104 7.33 0.05 -17.01
C ALA A 104 7.14 -0.66 -15.65
N VAL A 105 7.98 -0.33 -14.67
CA VAL A 105 7.88 -0.85 -13.29
C VAL A 105 6.63 -0.30 -12.62
N GLU A 106 6.37 0.99 -12.81
CA GLU A 106 5.21 1.73 -12.32
C GLU A 106 3.91 1.15 -12.89
N SER A 107 3.89 0.82 -14.18
CA SER A 107 2.71 0.19 -14.82
C SER A 107 2.44 -1.21 -14.26
N LYS A 108 3.48 -2.04 -14.07
CA LYS A 108 3.35 -3.35 -13.42
C LYS A 108 2.89 -3.22 -11.96
N LYS A 109 3.38 -2.22 -11.24
CA LYS A 109 3.00 -1.93 -9.85
C LYS A 109 1.54 -1.52 -9.75
N ARG A 110 1.10 -0.57 -10.58
CA ARG A 110 -0.32 -0.16 -10.70
C ARG A 110 -1.24 -1.36 -11.00
N GLY A 111 -0.82 -2.25 -11.89
CA GLY A 111 -1.57 -3.49 -12.17
C GLY A 111 -1.71 -4.43 -10.96
N ARG A 112 -0.69 -4.54 -10.12
CA ARG A 112 -0.76 -5.33 -8.87
C ARG A 112 -1.69 -4.70 -7.84
N VAL A 113 -1.59 -3.38 -7.65
CA VAL A 113 -2.45 -2.63 -6.73
C VAL A 113 -3.92 -2.76 -7.14
N ARG A 114 -4.25 -2.58 -8.43
CA ARG A 114 -5.62 -2.75 -8.94
C ARG A 114 -6.18 -4.15 -8.68
N ARG A 115 -5.37 -5.20 -8.87
CA ARG A 115 -5.80 -6.58 -8.57
C ARG A 115 -5.99 -6.82 -7.07
N ALA A 116 -5.11 -6.27 -6.23
CA ALA A 116 -5.25 -6.35 -4.79
C ALA A 116 -6.51 -5.63 -4.32
N ALA A 117 -6.80 -4.45 -4.88
CA ALA A 117 -7.99 -3.66 -4.60
C ALA A 117 -9.27 -4.38 -5.05
N ALA A 118 -9.28 -5.01 -6.23
CA ALA A 118 -10.42 -5.81 -6.69
C ALA A 118 -10.74 -6.96 -5.71
N ALA A 119 -9.71 -7.65 -5.21
CA ALA A 119 -9.90 -8.70 -4.20
C ALA A 119 -10.40 -8.12 -2.86
N TYR A 120 -9.98 -6.91 -2.50
CA TYR A 120 -10.49 -6.21 -1.32
C TYR A 120 -11.97 -5.84 -1.47
N LEU A 121 -12.35 -5.29 -2.62
CA LEU A 121 -13.72 -4.87 -2.94
C LEU A 121 -14.70 -6.05 -3.01
N ALA A 122 -14.22 -7.23 -3.41
CA ALA A 122 -15.05 -8.44 -3.42
C ALA A 122 -15.65 -8.80 -2.05
N ARG A 123 -15.07 -8.28 -0.95
CA ARG A 123 -15.57 -8.47 0.43
C ARG A 123 -16.88 -7.74 0.69
N PHE A 124 -17.26 -6.78 -0.16
CA PHE A 124 -18.47 -5.97 -0.02
C PHE A 124 -19.67 -6.53 -0.82
N GLY A 125 -19.50 -7.69 -1.49
CA GLY A 125 -20.56 -8.33 -2.26
C GLY A 125 -20.91 -7.56 -3.55
N PRO A 126 -22.18 -7.61 -4.02
CA PRO A 126 -22.56 -7.11 -5.34
C PRO A 126 -22.59 -5.57 -5.44
N SER A 127 -22.52 -4.85 -4.32
CA SER A 127 -22.53 -3.38 -4.30
C SER A 127 -21.32 -2.86 -3.52
N PRO A 128 -20.11 -2.93 -4.12
CA PRO A 128 -18.92 -2.33 -3.51
C PRO A 128 -19.06 -0.80 -3.51
N PRO A 129 -18.39 -0.12 -2.56
CA PRO A 129 -18.36 1.34 -2.53
C PRO A 129 -17.62 1.90 -3.76
N ALA A 130 -17.85 3.18 -4.05
CA ALA A 130 -16.98 3.92 -4.95
C ALA A 130 -15.52 3.82 -4.45
N CYS A 131 -14.58 3.72 -5.37
CA CYS A 131 -13.17 3.64 -5.02
C CYS A 131 -12.30 4.49 -5.95
N ARG A 132 -11.11 4.84 -5.45
CA ARG A 132 -10.08 5.51 -6.23
C ARG A 132 -8.69 5.07 -5.78
N PHE A 133 -7.70 5.34 -6.62
CA PHE A 133 -6.30 5.07 -6.32
C PHE A 133 -5.56 6.38 -6.11
N ASP A 134 -4.94 6.52 -4.95
CA ASP A 134 -4.20 7.71 -4.56
C ASP A 134 -2.72 7.35 -4.36
N VAL A 135 -1.85 8.36 -4.47
CA VAL A 135 -0.43 8.23 -4.11
C VAL A 135 -0.11 9.28 -3.05
N VAL A 136 0.57 8.87 -1.99
CA VAL A 136 1.18 9.80 -1.04
C VAL A 136 2.69 9.81 -1.24
N GLU A 137 3.21 10.96 -1.65
CA GLU A 137 4.65 11.18 -1.76
C GLU A 137 5.17 11.75 -0.44
N VAL A 138 6.22 11.13 0.10
CA VAL A 138 6.86 11.56 1.35
C VAL A 138 8.34 11.84 1.07
N TRP A 139 8.78 13.06 1.36
CA TRP A 139 10.19 13.43 1.34
C TRP A 139 10.71 13.44 2.77
N LEU A 140 11.67 12.55 3.04
CA LEU A 140 12.30 12.40 4.35
C LEU A 140 13.70 13.05 4.36
N ASP A 141 14.01 13.73 5.46
CA ASP A 141 15.37 14.22 5.74
C ASP A 141 16.35 13.06 6.04
N SER A 142 17.62 13.40 6.29
CA SER A 142 18.65 12.42 6.63
C SER A 142 18.39 11.65 7.95
N LYS A 143 17.53 12.19 8.83
CA LYS A 143 17.10 11.58 10.10
C LYS A 143 15.78 10.81 9.97
N GLY A 144 15.20 10.72 8.77
CA GLY A 144 13.94 10.03 8.52
C GLY A 144 12.69 10.82 8.92
N ARG A 145 12.81 12.13 9.16
CA ARG A 145 11.68 13.02 9.48
C ARG A 145 11.03 13.55 8.20
N PRO A 146 9.69 13.65 8.13
CA PRO A 146 9.02 14.19 6.95
C PRO A 146 9.27 15.70 6.84
N GLU A 147 9.91 16.11 5.74
CA GLU A 147 10.01 17.53 5.37
C GLU A 147 8.83 17.97 4.50
N ARG A 148 8.34 17.06 3.67
CA ARG A 148 7.19 17.31 2.80
C ARG A 148 6.36 16.04 2.65
N VAL A 149 5.04 16.21 2.66
CA VAL A 149 4.08 15.16 2.32
C VAL A 149 3.09 15.73 1.32
N ARG A 150 2.79 14.98 0.26
CA ARG A 150 1.84 15.39 -0.78
C ARG A 150 0.91 14.23 -1.12
N LEU A 151 -0.40 14.50 -1.09
CA LEU A 151 -1.41 13.60 -1.63
C LEU A 151 -1.68 13.90 -3.11
N LEU A 152 -1.62 12.87 -3.94
CA LEU A 152 -2.06 12.86 -5.33
C LEU A 152 -3.32 12.01 -5.42
N ARG A 153 -4.47 12.66 -5.60
CA ARG A 153 -5.76 11.97 -5.76
C ARG A 153 -5.93 11.48 -7.19
N ASN A 154 -6.61 10.34 -7.38
CA ASN A 154 -6.87 9.75 -8.70
C ASN A 154 -5.58 9.57 -9.51
N ALA A 155 -4.54 9.07 -8.86
CA ALA A 155 -3.21 8.97 -9.45
C ALA A 155 -3.15 7.98 -10.63
N PHE A 156 -4.05 6.98 -10.66
CA PHE A 156 -4.21 6.02 -11.76
C PHE A 156 -5.50 5.20 -11.65
#